data_AF-A0A090BXB8-F1
#
_entry.id   AF-A0A090BXB8-F1
#
_cell.length_a   1.000
_cell.length_b   1.000
_cell.length_c   1.000
_cell.angle_alpha   90.00
_cell.angle_beta   90.00
_cell.angle_gamma   90.00
#
_symmetry.space_group_name_H-M   'P 1'
#
loop_
_entity.id
_entity.type
_entity.pdbx_description
1 polymer ?
#
loop_
_entity_poly.entity_id
_entity_poly.type
_entity_poly.pdbx_seq_one_letter_code
_entity_poly.pdbx_strand_id
1 'polypeptide(L)'
;MARPRSITPDEVDTWLALLLEATFSGDIDTPQAARLGLLGIASDATQYPYDVPPARQVTLLLTWAEQWISPADWSRLAARVRKRRQRNGR
;
A
#
# COMPACT_ATOMS: atom_id res chain seq x y z
N MET A 1 10.01 5.05 19.44
CA MET A 1 9.00 4.01 19.12
C MET A 1 8.46 4.29 17.73
N ALA A 2 8.63 3.36 16.78
CA ALA A 2 8.05 3.53 15.45
C ALA A 2 6.52 3.41 15.57
N ARG A 3 5.79 4.39 15.03
CA ARG A 3 4.32 4.35 15.05
C ARG A 3 3.85 3.10 14.30
N PRO A 4 2.87 2.33 14.82
CA PRO A 4 2.34 1.18 14.10
C PRO A 4 1.82 1.62 12.72
N ARG A 5 2.22 0.89 11.68
CA ARG A 5 1.69 1.09 10.32
C ARG A 5 0.19 0.80 10.35
N SER A 6 -0.61 1.65 9.73
CA SER A 6 -2.06 1.48 9.67
C SER A 6 -2.58 1.90 8.31
N ILE A 7 -3.49 1.10 7.78
CA ILE A 7 -4.25 1.34 6.56
C ILE A 7 -5.71 1.12 6.94
N THR A 8 -6.59 2.05 6.55
CA THR A 8 -8.04 1.86 6.71
C THR A 8 -8.62 1.21 5.45
N PRO A 9 -9.71 0.42 5.55
CA PRO A 9 -10.33 -0.21 4.38
C PRO A 9 -10.68 0.78 3.27
N ASP A 10 -11.16 1.98 3.63
CA ASP A 10 -11.51 3.04 2.68
C ASP A 10 -10.28 3.63 1.94
N GLU A 11 -9.08 3.48 2.50
CA GLU A 11 -7.84 4.00 1.92
C GLU A 11 -7.05 2.91 1.18
N VAL A 12 -7.52 1.66 1.14
CA VAL A 12 -6.74 0.51 0.65
C VAL A 12 -6.33 0.68 -0.82
N ASP A 13 -7.24 1.13 -1.67
CA ASP A 13 -6.96 1.38 -3.09
C ASP A 13 -5.96 2.53 -3.28
N THR A 14 -6.06 3.56 -2.45
CA THR A 14 -5.14 4.70 -2.49
C THR A 14 -3.73 4.29 -2.08
N TRP A 15 -3.63 3.45 -1.05
CA TRP A 15 -2.36 2.88 -0.62
C TRP A 15 -1.77 1.93 -1.66
N LEU A 16 -2.56 1.03 -2.22
CA LEU A 16 -2.13 0.10 -3.25
C LEU A 16 -1.57 0.85 -4.47
N ALA A 17 -2.28 1.87 -4.95
CA ALA A 17 -1.83 2.71 -6.06
C ALA A 17 -0.52 3.44 -5.75
N LEU A 18 -0.39 4.04 -4.56
CA LEU A 18 0.84 4.75 -4.17
C LEU A 18 2.03 3.83 -3.97
N LEU A 19 1.82 2.63 -3.43
CA LEU A 19 2.87 1.65 -3.27
C LEU A 19 3.34 1.13 -4.63
N LEU A 20 2.41 0.85 -5.56
CA LEU A 20 2.76 0.49 -6.93
C LEU A 20 3.56 1.61 -7.60
N GLU A 21 3.06 2.84 -7.53
CA GLU A 21 3.73 4.03 -8.07
C GLU A 21 5.16 4.14 -7.54
N ALA A 22 5.35 4.10 -6.22
CA ALA A 22 6.66 4.26 -5.59
C ALA A 22 7.62 3.10 -5.93
N THR A 23 7.11 1.85 -5.89
CA THR A 23 7.88 0.62 -6.13
C THR A 23 8.38 0.54 -7.57
N PHE A 24 7.53 0.91 -8.54
CA PHE A 24 7.85 0.78 -9.96
C PHE A 24 8.48 2.04 -10.57
N SER A 25 8.33 3.20 -9.93
CA SER A 25 9.06 4.43 -10.32
C SER A 25 10.50 4.46 -9.79
N GLY A 26 10.85 3.57 -8.86
CA GLY A 26 12.16 3.53 -8.22
C GLY A 26 12.33 4.53 -7.08
N ASP A 27 11.23 5.09 -6.55
CA ASP A 27 11.24 5.99 -5.38
C ASP A 27 11.70 5.25 -4.10
N ILE A 28 11.49 3.94 -4.06
CA ILE A 28 11.87 3.05 -2.97
C ILE A 28 12.64 1.85 -3.52
N ASP A 29 13.73 1.49 -2.84
CA ASP A 29 14.50 0.31 -3.21
C ASP A 29 13.83 -0.95 -2.67
N THR A 30 13.33 -1.77 -3.58
CA THR A 30 12.61 -3.00 -3.26
C THR A 30 13.12 -4.13 -4.16
N PRO A 31 13.39 -5.32 -3.61
CA PRO A 31 13.81 -6.46 -4.42
C PRO A 31 12.68 -6.93 -5.34
N GLN A 32 13.02 -7.65 -6.40
CA GLN A 32 12.06 -8.18 -7.37
C GLN A 32 10.93 -9.01 -6.71
N ALA A 33 11.26 -9.77 -5.66
CA ALA A 33 10.28 -10.53 -4.88
C ALA A 33 9.19 -9.64 -4.26
N ALA A 34 9.57 -8.47 -3.74
CA ALA A 34 8.61 -7.50 -3.20
C ALA A 34 7.70 -6.95 -4.32
N ARG A 35 8.28 -6.62 -5.48
CA ARG A 35 7.52 -6.12 -6.64
C ARG A 35 6.48 -7.14 -7.12
N LEU A 36 6.87 -8.41 -7.22
CA LEU A 36 5.98 -9.51 -7.60
C LEU A 36 4.89 -9.73 -6.56
N GLY A 37 5.23 -9.67 -5.27
CA GLY A 37 4.23 -9.78 -4.19
C GLY A 37 3.18 -8.67 -4.25
N LEU A 38 3.60 -7.43 -4.52
CA LEU A 38 2.68 -6.29 -4.64
C LEU A 38 1.78 -6.40 -5.87
N LEU A 39 2.34 -6.87 -7.00
CA LEU A 39 1.55 -7.17 -8.21
C LEU A 39 0.54 -8.28 -7.97
N GLY A 40 0.89 -9.32 -7.21
CA GLY A 40 -0.04 -10.38 -6.83
C GLY A 40 -1.24 -9.83 -6.06
N ILE A 41 -1.00 -8.99 -5.05
CA ILE A 41 -2.07 -8.32 -4.28
C ILE A 41 -2.96 -7.47 -5.21
N ALA A 42 -2.36 -6.73 -6.14
CA ALA A 42 -3.12 -5.91 -7.10
C ALA A 42 -3.94 -6.76 -8.09
N SER A 43 -3.38 -7.88 -8.55
CA SER A 43 -4.06 -8.82 -9.43
C SER A 43 -5.26 -9.43 -8.72
N ASP A 44 -5.06 -9.90 -7.49
CA ASP A 44 -6.14 -10.49 -6.69
C ASP A 44 -7.27 -9.48 -6.42
N ALA A 45 -6.93 -8.23 -6.09
CA ALA A 45 -7.89 -7.17 -5.87
C ALA A 45 -8.74 -6.84 -7.12
N THR A 46 -8.20 -7.01 -8.32
CA THR A 46 -8.88 -6.70 -9.59
C THR A 46 -9.62 -7.89 -10.17
N GLN A 47 -9.05 -9.09 -10.07
CA GLN A 47 -9.61 -10.31 -10.64
C GLN A 47 -10.64 -10.97 -9.72
N TYR A 48 -10.45 -10.87 -8.40
CA TYR A 48 -11.28 -11.53 -7.39
C TYR A 48 -11.77 -10.54 -6.32
N PRO A 49 -12.50 -9.47 -6.70
CA PRO A 49 -12.90 -8.41 -5.77
C PRO A 49 -13.84 -8.91 -4.66
N TYR A 50 -14.57 -10.00 -4.88
CA TYR A 50 -15.45 -10.62 -3.88
C TYR A 50 -14.73 -11.59 -2.94
N ASP A 51 -13.64 -12.21 -3.38
CA ASP A 51 -12.86 -13.17 -2.57
C ASP A 51 -11.81 -12.45 -1.70
N VAL A 52 -11.44 -11.24 -2.10
CA VAL A 52 -10.48 -10.39 -1.38
C VAL A 52 -11.16 -9.07 -0.99
N PRO A 53 -12.01 -9.09 0.05
CA PRO A 53 -12.67 -7.87 0.52
C PRO A 53 -11.64 -6.86 1.04
N PRO A 54 -11.98 -5.56 1.11
CA PRO A 54 -11.05 -4.49 1.50
C PRO A 54 -10.31 -4.76 2.82
N ALA A 55 -10.98 -5.35 3.81
CA ALA A 55 -10.35 -5.72 5.08
C ALA A 55 -9.21 -6.76 4.91
N ARG A 56 -9.35 -7.70 3.98
CA ARG A 56 -8.31 -8.68 3.66
C ARG A 56 -7.17 -8.03 2.88
N GLN A 57 -7.49 -7.13 1.95
CA GLN A 57 -6.48 -6.36 1.21
C GLN A 57 -5.63 -5.51 2.15
N VAL A 58 -6.23 -4.86 3.16
CA VAL A 58 -5.52 -4.11 4.20
C VAL A 58 -4.47 -4.98 4.89
N THR A 59 -4.85 -6.18 5.32
CA THR A 59 -3.93 -7.09 6.01
C THR A 59 -2.77 -7.51 5.10
N LEU A 60 -3.05 -7.86 3.85
CA LEU A 60 -2.04 -8.24 2.86
C LEU A 60 -1.06 -7.08 2.59
N LEU A 61 -1.60 -5.87 2.39
CA LEU A 61 -0.80 -4.67 2.11
C LEU A 61 0.05 -4.26 3.31
N LEU A 62 -0.50 -4.34 4.53
CA LEU A 62 0.24 -4.08 5.77
C LEU A 62 1.37 -5.09 5.96
N THR A 63 1.09 -6.38 5.80
CA THR A 63 2.09 -7.44 5.94
C THR A 63 3.23 -7.24 4.93
N TRP A 64 2.89 -6.94 3.68
CA TRP A 64 3.88 -6.64 2.65
C TRP A 64 4.71 -5.39 3.00
N ALA A 65 4.06 -4.31 3.43
CA ALA A 65 4.75 -3.07 3.78
C ALA A 65 5.63 -3.22 5.02
N GLU A 66 5.25 -4.07 5.97
CA GLU A 66 6.05 -4.36 7.15
C GLU A 66 7.36 -5.06 6.80
N GLN A 67 7.31 -5.97 5.83
CA GLN A 67 8.46 -6.73 5.38
C GLN A 67 9.42 -5.91 4.51
N TRP A 68 8.89 -5.06 3.62
CA TRP A 68 9.69 -4.47 2.54
C TRP A 68 9.90 -2.96 2.62
N ILE A 69 9.07 -2.23 3.37
CA ILE A 69 9.13 -0.76 3.39
C ILE A 69 9.81 -0.26 4.66
N SER A 70 10.79 0.63 4.53
CA SER A 70 11.42 1.24 5.70
C SER A 70 10.41 2.15 6.46
N PRO A 71 10.57 2.36 7.78
CA PRO A 71 9.72 3.29 8.53
C PRO A 71 9.75 4.74 8.00
N ALA A 72 10.88 5.15 7.40
CA ALA A 72 11.04 6.48 6.82
C ALA A 72 10.22 6.63 5.53
N ASP A 73 10.29 5.65 4.63
CA ASP A 73 9.53 5.66 3.39
C ASP A 73 8.04 5.49 3.65
N TRP A 74 7.67 4.65 4.62
CA TRP A 74 6.30 4.54 5.10
C TRP A 74 5.74 5.91 5.54
N SER A 75 6.53 6.68 6.30
CA SER A 75 6.11 8.00 6.77
C SER A 75 5.92 8.99 5.62
N ARG A 76 6.78 8.94 4.59
CA ARG A 76 6.64 9.76 3.37
C ARG A 76 5.37 9.41 2.59
N LEU A 77 5.10 8.12 2.43
CA LEU A 77 3.90 7.62 1.74
C LEU A 77 2.63 7.97 2.51
N ALA A 78 2.63 7.81 3.84
CA ALA A 78 1.49 8.18 4.70
C ALA A 78 1.15 9.68 4.57
N ALA A 79 2.15 10.55 4.44
CA ALA A 79 1.93 11.97 4.19
C ALA A 79 1.27 12.22 2.81
N ARG A 80 1.66 11.47 1.78
CA ARG A 80 1.03 11.53 0.43
C ARG A 80 -0.43 11.06 0.48
N VAL A 81 -0.73 9.98 1.19
CA VAL A 81 -2.10 9.48 1.40
C VAL A 81 -2.95 10.52 2.09
N ARG A 82 -2.46 11.09 3.20
CA ARG A 82 -3.17 12.15 3.94
C ARG A 82 -3.48 13.36 3.05
N LYS A 83 -2.54 13.76 2.18
CA LYS A 83 -2.73 14.85 1.22
C LYS A 83 -3.78 14.51 0.15
N ARG A 84 -3.79 13.26 -0.37
CA ARG A 84 -4.82 12.80 -1.33
C ARG A 84 -6.20 12.75 -0.68
N ARG A 85 -6.31 12.27 0.56
CA ARG A 85 -7.57 12.27 1.32
C ARG A 85 -8.16 13.67 1.49
N GLN A 86 -7.34 14.65 1.89
CA GLN A 86 -7.80 16.03 2.04
C GLN A 86 -8.30 16.67 0.74
N ARG A 87 -7.82 16.17 -0.41
CA ARG A 87 -8.22 16.65 -1.74
C ARG A 87 -9.51 15.99 -2.24
N ASN A 88 -9.74 14.72 -1.90
CA ASN A 88 -10.94 13.97 -2.33
C ASN A 88 -12.15 14.15 -1.40
N GLY A 89 -11.95 14.65 -0.17
CA GLY A 89 -13.04 14.91 0.79
C GLY A 89 -13.68 16.30 0.67
N ARG A 90 -13.57 16.95 -0.49
CA ARG A 90 -14.06 18.31 -0.78
C ARG A 90 -14.85 18.29 -2.07
#